data_AF-A0A8K0RLD8-F1
#
_entry.id   AF-A0A8K0RLD8-F1
#
_cell.length_a   1.000
_cell.length_b   1.000
_cell.length_c   1.000
_cell.angle_alpha   90.00
_cell.angle_beta   90.00
_cell.angle_gamma   90.00
#
_symmetry.space_group_name_H-M   'P 1'
#
loop_
_entity.id
_entity.type
_entity.pdbx_description
1 polymer ?
#
loop_
_entity_poly.entity_id
_entity_poly.type
_entity_poly.pdbx_seq_one_letter_code
_entity_poly.pdbx_strand_id
1 'polypeptide(L)'
;MATRELLVVILNHTNEELEIEPQSPSLDHGLLMALPDLQPPQTILAGESGMMRYKSTHIGGGIDGSIVYRIIGFEERNKVKFVWRVPYLGVNKFDSACASPEFKVDILGGRGHQAVIVFVFIEPAEKANPTSDNGALAAAVKYPLECVEAPVGGLNHH
;
A
#
# COMPACT_ATOMS: atom_id res chain seq x y z
N MET A 1 21.38 7.96 19.08
CA MET A 1 20.91 8.90 18.03
C MET A 1 20.62 8.06 16.80
N ALA A 2 19.37 8.03 16.31
CA ALA A 2 18.92 7.03 15.33
C ALA A 2 18.58 7.66 13.97
N THR A 3 18.76 6.88 12.90
CA THR A 3 18.23 7.16 11.57
C THR A 3 16.80 6.65 11.45
N ARG A 4 16.01 7.23 10.55
CA ARG A 4 14.66 6.74 10.23
C ARG A 4 14.73 5.79 9.05
N GLU A 5 13.89 4.77 9.07
CA GLU A 5 13.69 3.86 7.95
C GLU A 5 12.20 3.70 7.68
N LEU A 6 11.85 3.55 6.41
CA LEU A 6 10.48 3.37 5.95
C LEU A 6 10.43 2.27 4.90
N LEU A 7 9.59 1.28 5.11
CA LEU A 7 9.15 0.35 4.06
C LEU A 7 7.78 0.81 3.56
N VAL A 8 7.66 1.05 2.26
CA VAL A 8 6.39 1.36 1.59
C VAL A 8 5.96 0.12 0.82
N VAL A 9 4.73 -0.31 1.05
CA VAL A 9 4.08 -1.41 0.34
C VAL A 9 2.82 -0.85 -0.33
N ILE A 10 2.66 -1.10 -1.62
CA ILE A 10 1.45 -0.77 -2.38
C ILE A 10 0.83 -2.09 -2.80
N LEU A 11 -0.37 -2.38 -2.31
CA LEU A 11 -1.16 -3.52 -2.71
C LEU A 11 -2.16 -3.08 -3.77
N ASN A 12 -2.05 -3.64 -4.97
CA ASN A 12 -3.00 -3.39 -6.04
C ASN A 12 -4.12 -4.43 -5.97
N HIS A 13 -5.21 -4.09 -5.30
CA HIS A 13 -6.40 -4.94 -5.16
C HIS A 13 -7.49 -4.54 -6.17
N THR A 14 -7.13 -3.91 -7.27
CA THR A 14 -8.01 -3.65 -8.41
C THR A 14 -7.74 -4.65 -9.53
N ASN A 15 -8.57 -4.62 -10.57
CA ASN A 15 -8.35 -5.40 -11.79
C ASN A 15 -7.46 -4.67 -12.81
N GLU A 16 -6.95 -3.49 -12.45
CA GLU A 16 -6.22 -2.61 -13.37
C GLU A 16 -4.72 -2.64 -13.07
N GLU A 17 -3.91 -2.47 -14.11
CA GLU A 17 -2.47 -2.34 -13.93
C GLU A 17 -2.08 -0.92 -13.54
N LEU A 18 -1.03 -0.81 -12.73
CA LEU A 18 -0.43 0.46 -12.36
C LEU A 18 0.94 0.61 -13.03
N GLU A 19 1.16 1.69 -13.76
CA GLU A 19 2.45 2.06 -14.34
C GLU A 19 3.01 3.31 -13.68
N ILE A 20 4.27 3.31 -13.29
CA ILE A 20 4.87 4.46 -12.62
C ILE A 20 4.92 5.68 -13.55
N GLU A 21 4.57 6.86 -13.05
CA GLU A 21 4.72 8.08 -13.84
C GLU A 21 6.21 8.43 -14.04
N PRO A 22 6.65 8.91 -15.23
CA PRO A 22 8.06 9.15 -15.52
C PRO A 22 8.81 10.11 -14.57
N GLN A 23 8.08 10.96 -13.85
CA GLN A 23 8.64 11.90 -12.87
C GLN A 23 8.59 11.38 -11.42
N SER A 24 8.20 10.12 -11.22
CA SER A 24 8.10 9.45 -9.92
C SER A 24 9.17 8.37 -9.73
N PRO A 25 9.56 8.05 -8.49
CA PRO A 25 9.17 8.70 -7.24
C PRO A 25 9.80 10.09 -7.07
N SER A 26 9.18 10.94 -6.25
CA SER A 26 9.74 12.21 -5.79
C SER A 26 10.07 12.09 -4.30
N LEU A 27 11.29 12.44 -3.92
CA LEU A 27 11.78 12.34 -2.56
C LEU A 27 12.39 13.67 -2.13
N ASP A 28 11.70 14.39 -1.23
CA ASP A 28 12.17 15.65 -0.68
C ASP A 28 13.27 15.39 0.36
N HIS A 29 13.09 14.34 1.18
CA HIS A 29 14.03 13.93 2.22
C HIS A 29 14.19 12.41 2.30
N GLY A 30 15.42 11.97 2.54
CA GLY A 30 15.79 10.56 2.62
C GLY A 30 16.50 10.06 1.37
N LEU A 31 16.77 8.75 1.32
CA LEU A 31 17.39 8.06 0.21
C LEU A 31 16.65 6.75 -0.03
N LEU A 32 16.47 6.40 -1.30
CA LEU A 32 16.03 5.07 -1.69
C LEU A 32 17.17 4.07 -1.46
N MET A 33 16.88 2.94 -0.82
CA MET A 33 17.87 1.89 -0.61
C MET A 33 17.99 1.04 -1.86
N ALA A 34 19.18 0.99 -2.46
CA ALA A 34 19.50 0.26 -3.69
C ALA A 34 19.57 -1.27 -3.49
N LEU A 35 18.48 -1.86 -3.01
CA LEU A 35 18.26 -3.30 -2.96
C LEU A 35 17.34 -3.68 -4.15
N PRO A 36 17.70 -4.66 -4.99
CA PRO A 36 16.94 -4.98 -6.20
C PRO A 36 15.44 -5.19 -5.95
N ASP A 37 15.10 -5.89 -4.88
CA ASP A 37 13.71 -6.24 -4.53
C ASP A 37 12.96 -5.11 -3.79
N LEU A 38 13.62 -3.97 -3.53
CA LEU A 38 13.06 -2.83 -2.78
C LEU A 38 13.22 -1.50 -3.53
N GLN A 39 13.28 -1.57 -4.85
CA GLN A 39 13.11 -0.41 -5.73
C GLN A 39 11.63 -0.19 -6.06
N PRO A 40 11.21 1.06 -6.31
CA PRO A 40 9.88 1.35 -6.82
C PRO A 40 9.61 0.55 -8.11
N PRO A 41 8.60 -0.32 -8.12
CA PRO A 41 8.28 -1.09 -9.32
C PRO A 41 7.82 -0.17 -10.44
N GLN A 42 8.27 -0.47 -11.66
CA GLN A 42 7.81 0.25 -12.86
C GLN A 42 6.35 -0.08 -13.16
N THR A 43 5.95 -1.31 -12.90
CA THR A 43 4.59 -1.79 -13.06
C THR A 43 4.17 -2.59 -11.82
N ILE A 44 2.90 -2.48 -11.43
CA ILE A 44 2.26 -3.37 -10.46
C ILE A 44 1.02 -3.93 -11.14
N LEU A 45 1.00 -5.24 -11.41
CA LEU A 45 -0.12 -5.88 -12.09
C LEU A 45 -1.35 -5.95 -11.19
N ALA A 46 -2.50 -6.26 -11.78
CA ALA A 46 -3.74 -6.52 -11.06
C ALA A 46 -3.53 -7.64 -10.01
N GLY A 47 -3.94 -7.37 -8.77
CA GLY A 47 -3.76 -8.31 -7.65
C GLY A 47 -2.35 -8.41 -7.08
N GLU A 48 -1.35 -7.72 -7.64
CA GLU A 48 0.04 -7.77 -7.18
C GLU A 48 0.40 -6.67 -6.18
N SER A 49 1.65 -6.69 -5.71
CA SER A 49 2.17 -5.71 -4.76
C SER A 49 3.51 -5.15 -5.17
N GLY A 50 3.70 -3.86 -4.91
CA GLY A 50 4.98 -3.18 -5.02
C GLY A 50 5.60 -2.86 -3.67
N MET A 51 6.92 -3.00 -3.56
CA MET A 51 7.65 -2.74 -2.32
C MET A 51 8.87 -1.86 -2.57
N MET A 52 9.10 -0.89 -1.68
CA MET A 52 10.27 -0.02 -1.76
C MET A 52 10.69 0.47 -0.39
N ARG A 53 12.00 0.68 -0.19
CA ARG A 53 12.56 1.02 1.12
C ARG A 53 13.38 2.30 1.09
N TYR A 54 13.10 3.18 2.05
CA TYR A 54 13.78 4.45 2.24
C TYR A 54 14.49 4.53 3.58
N LYS A 55 15.53 5.36 3.63
CA LYS A 55 16.29 5.67 4.84
C LYS A 55 16.59 7.15 4.93
N SER A 56 16.63 7.72 6.13
CA SER A 56 17.06 9.11 6.31
C SER A 56 18.54 9.29 5.93
N THR A 57 18.89 10.43 5.34
CA THR A 57 20.25 10.76 4.88
C THR A 57 21.25 10.89 6.02
N HIS A 58 20.80 11.37 7.19
CA HIS A 58 21.64 11.54 8.37
C HIS A 58 20.86 11.24 9.66
N ILE A 59 21.60 11.15 10.76
CA ILE A 59 21.06 11.09 12.12
C ILE A 59 20.28 12.38 12.38
N GLY A 60 19.07 12.30 12.93
CA GLY A 60 18.23 13.48 13.13
C GLY A 60 17.40 13.89 11.90
N GLY A 61 17.54 13.17 10.77
CA GLY A 61 16.78 13.42 9.56
C GLY A 61 15.45 12.64 9.50
N GLY A 62 14.53 13.13 8.67
CA GLY A 62 13.27 12.45 8.34
C GLY A 62 13.30 11.80 6.95
N ILE A 63 12.15 11.24 6.55
CA ILE A 63 11.86 10.74 5.21
C ILE A 63 10.57 11.42 4.74
N ASP A 64 10.59 12.08 3.59
CA ASP A 64 9.41 12.71 2.99
C ASP A 64 9.44 12.48 1.48
N GLY A 65 8.34 11.99 0.93
CA GLY A 65 8.26 11.68 -0.48
C GLY A 65 6.88 11.24 -0.93
N SER A 66 6.79 11.01 -2.23
CA SER A 66 5.60 10.49 -2.87
C SER A 66 5.94 9.68 -4.12
N ILE A 67 5.00 8.85 -4.52
CA ILE A 67 5.04 8.12 -5.79
C ILE A 67 3.68 8.23 -6.47
N VAL A 68 3.71 8.44 -7.78
CA VAL A 68 2.50 8.53 -8.61
C VAL A 68 2.52 7.39 -9.60
N TYR A 69 1.40 6.68 -9.68
CA TYR A 69 1.12 5.69 -10.70
C TYR A 69 -0.02 6.14 -11.59
N ARG A 70 0.05 5.72 -12.84
CA ARG A 70 -1.03 5.75 -13.83
C ARG A 70 -1.78 4.43 -13.79
N ILE A 71 -3.10 4.50 -13.80
CA ILE A 71 -4.02 3.38 -13.93
C ILE A 71 -4.18 3.11 -15.43
N ILE A 72 -3.72 1.96 -15.90
CA ILE A 72 -3.83 1.56 -17.30
C ILE A 72 -5.29 1.28 -17.64
N GLY A 73 -5.69 1.55 -18.89
CA GLY A 73 -7.08 1.40 -19.35
C GLY A 73 -7.96 2.65 -19.15
N PHE A 74 -7.49 3.66 -18.42
CA PHE A 74 -8.19 4.93 -18.21
C PHE A 74 -7.47 6.08 -18.94
N GLU A 75 -8.18 6.81 -19.80
CA GLU A 75 -7.60 7.93 -20.56
C GLU A 75 -7.51 9.23 -19.74
N GLU A 76 -8.54 9.53 -18.95
CA GLU A 76 -8.61 10.70 -18.09
C GLU A 76 -8.64 10.30 -16.60
N ARG A 77 -8.19 11.20 -15.73
CA ARG A 77 -8.25 11.02 -14.25
C ARG A 77 -7.65 9.69 -13.78
N ASN A 78 -6.63 9.24 -14.49
CA ASN A 78 -6.03 7.92 -14.34
C ASN A 78 -4.82 7.91 -13.39
N LYS A 79 -4.72 8.86 -12.45
CA LYS A 79 -3.55 8.95 -11.57
C LYS A 79 -3.91 8.65 -10.12
N VAL A 80 -3.04 7.89 -9.46
CA VAL A 80 -3.06 7.67 -8.03
C VAL A 80 -1.72 8.06 -7.44
N LYS A 81 -1.74 8.89 -6.40
CA LYS A 81 -0.56 9.40 -5.69
C LYS A 81 -0.57 8.86 -4.27
N PHE A 82 0.56 8.32 -3.83
CA PHE A 82 0.80 7.86 -2.46
C PHE A 82 1.86 8.75 -1.83
N VAL A 83 1.62 9.22 -0.60
CA VAL A 83 2.45 10.23 0.07
C VAL A 83 2.82 9.76 1.47
N TRP A 84 4.07 9.94 1.85
CA TRP A 84 4.55 9.61 3.19
C TRP A 84 5.44 10.71 3.75
N ARG A 85 5.31 10.95 5.05
CA ARG A 85 6.17 11.83 5.84
C ARG A 85 6.46 11.20 7.18
N VAL A 86 7.71 10.82 7.39
CA VAL A 86 8.25 10.24 8.63
C VAL A 86 9.26 11.23 9.19
N PRO A 87 8.82 12.22 9.99
CA PRO A 87 9.72 13.24 10.52
C PRO A 87 10.66 12.66 11.59
N TYR A 88 11.78 13.32 11.85
CA TYR A 88 12.64 12.94 12.97
C TYR A 88 11.95 13.14 14.32
N LEU A 89 11.18 14.23 14.46
CA LEU A 89 10.36 14.52 15.63
C LEU A 89 8.89 14.66 15.22
N GLY A 90 8.00 14.04 15.98
CA GLY A 90 6.55 14.08 15.75
C GLY A 90 5.99 12.77 15.22
N VAL A 91 4.77 12.86 14.68
CA VAL A 91 3.98 11.71 14.23
C VAL A 91 4.14 11.52 12.73
N ASN A 92 4.26 10.26 12.31
CA ASN A 92 4.26 9.89 10.90
C ASN A 92 2.92 10.28 10.26
N LYS A 93 2.98 10.85 9.06
CA LYS A 93 1.80 11.24 8.28
C LYS A 93 1.83 10.54 6.94
N PHE A 94 0.67 10.10 6.52
CA PHE A 94 0.50 9.30 5.32
C PHE A 94 -0.80 9.73 4.66
N ASP A 95 -0.77 9.84 3.34
CA ASP A 95 -1.91 10.34 2.59
C ASP A 95 -1.91 9.75 1.17
N SER A 96 -3.03 9.88 0.49
CA SER A 96 -3.21 9.42 -0.88
C SER A 96 -4.19 10.32 -1.62
N ALA A 97 -3.97 10.50 -2.92
CA ALA A 97 -4.92 11.17 -3.79
C ALA A 97 -5.14 10.32 -5.04
N CYS A 98 -6.39 9.96 -5.33
CA CYS A 98 -6.78 9.35 -6.60
C CYS A 98 -7.58 10.35 -7.41
N ALA A 99 -7.25 10.48 -8.69
CA ALA A 99 -7.96 11.40 -9.58
C ALA A 99 -9.33 10.85 -10.02
N SER A 100 -9.48 9.52 -10.05
CA SER A 100 -10.74 8.86 -10.37
C SER A 100 -11.52 8.55 -9.09
N PRO A 101 -12.82 8.89 -9.03
CA PRO A 101 -13.68 8.55 -7.88
C PRO A 101 -14.05 7.06 -7.83
N GLU A 102 -13.76 6.30 -8.90
CA GLU A 102 -14.02 4.86 -9.00
C GLU A 102 -12.99 4.02 -8.25
N PHE A 103 -11.98 4.66 -7.66
CA PHE A 103 -10.98 3.98 -6.87
C PHE A 103 -10.77 4.67 -5.53
N LYS A 104 -10.34 3.89 -4.54
CA LYS A 104 -9.98 4.35 -3.20
C LYS A 104 -8.64 3.77 -2.79
N VAL A 105 -7.96 4.47 -1.89
CA VAL A 105 -6.77 3.97 -1.21
C VAL A 105 -7.05 3.91 0.28
N ASP A 106 -6.93 2.71 0.86
CA ASP A 106 -6.88 2.54 2.30
C ASP A 106 -5.42 2.59 2.78
N ILE A 107 -5.20 3.22 3.94
CA ILE A 107 -3.85 3.50 4.45
C ILE A 107 -3.66 2.84 5.81
N LEU A 108 -2.68 1.92 5.88
CA LEU A 108 -2.27 1.26 7.11
C LEU A 108 -0.84 1.69 7.46
N GLY A 109 -0.73 2.71 8.31
CA GLY A 109 0.54 3.34 8.69
C GLY A 109 1.06 2.92 10.06
N GLY A 110 2.31 2.45 10.10
CA GLY A 110 3.05 2.15 11.32
C GLY A 110 3.65 3.38 12.01
N ARG A 111 3.97 3.23 13.30
CA ARG A 111 4.64 4.24 14.14
C ARG A 111 6.11 3.86 14.37
N GLY A 112 6.92 4.82 14.80
CA GLY A 112 8.29 4.56 15.30
C GLY A 112 9.42 4.91 14.33
N HIS A 113 10.64 4.44 14.63
CA HIS A 113 11.87 4.73 13.87
C HIS A 113 12.00 3.91 12.59
N GLN A 114 11.51 2.67 12.61
CA GLN A 114 11.39 1.79 11.45
C GLN A 114 9.91 1.61 11.17
N ALA A 115 9.38 2.49 10.32
CA ALA A 115 7.97 2.49 9.98
C ALA A 115 7.71 1.59 8.78
N VAL A 116 6.53 0.97 8.75
CA VAL A 116 5.97 0.31 7.58
C VAL A 116 4.68 1.03 7.24
N ILE A 117 4.47 1.31 5.97
CA ILE A 117 3.17 1.75 5.45
C ILE A 117 2.70 0.80 4.37
N VAL A 118 1.43 0.43 4.44
CA VAL A 118 0.72 -0.30 3.40
C VAL A 118 -0.37 0.61 2.83
N PHE A 119 -0.32 0.86 1.54
CA PHE A 119 -1.39 1.46 0.76
C PHE A 119 -2.15 0.34 0.04
N VAL A 120 -3.46 0.25 0.24
CA VAL A 120 -4.31 -0.74 -0.44
C VAL A 120 -5.16 -0.01 -1.45
N PHE A 121 -4.83 -0.16 -2.73
CA PHE A 121 -5.58 0.43 -3.84
C PHE A 121 -6.74 -0.51 -4.20
N ILE A 122 -7.97 -0.03 -4.07
CA ILE A 122 -9.19 -0.84 -4.21
C ILE A 122 -10.22 -0.15 -5.10
N GLU A 123 -11.05 -0.95 -5.75
CA GLU A 123 -12.32 -0.53 -6.32
C GLU A 123 -13.38 -0.51 -5.19
N PRO A 124 -14.10 0.61 -4.96
CA PRO A 124 -15.21 0.65 -4.02
C PRO A 124 -16.27 -0.36 -4.43
N ALA A 125 -16.71 -1.17 -3.48
CA ALA A 125 -17.76 -2.14 -3.71
C ALA A 125 -19.14 -1.45 -3.79
N GLU A 126 -19.48 -0.73 -4.87
CA GLU A 126 -20.90 -0.40 -5.14
C GLU A 126 -21.22 0.03 -6.58
N LYS A 127 -21.63 -0.94 -7.40
CA LYS A 127 -22.89 -0.92 -8.20
C LYS A 127 -23.36 -2.36 -8.47
N ALA A 128 -23.61 -3.13 -7.41
CA ALA A 128 -24.52 -4.27 -7.55
C ALA A 128 -25.95 -3.70 -7.55
N ASN A 129 -26.46 -3.29 -8.72
CA ASN A 129 -27.90 -3.17 -8.90
C ASN A 129 -28.50 -4.55 -8.65
N PRO A 130 -29.41 -4.75 -7.69
CA PRO A 130 -30.19 -5.98 -7.63
C PRO A 130 -31.29 -5.87 -8.68
N THR A 131 -30.91 -5.91 -9.96
CA THR A 131 -31.88 -6.23 -11.00
C THR A 131 -32.08 -7.73 -10.94
N SER A 132 -33.25 -8.15 -10.47
CA SER A 132 -33.82 -9.47 -10.71
C SER A 132 -33.44 -9.93 -12.12
N ASP A 133 -32.68 -11.01 -12.23
CA ASP A 133 -33.16 -12.24 -12.86
C ASP A 133 -32.15 -13.38 -12.74
N ASN A 134 -32.71 -14.58 -12.61
CA ASN A 134 -32.08 -15.88 -12.47
C ASN A 134 -30.88 -16.13 -13.41
N GLY A 135 -29.78 -16.64 -12.86
CA GLY A 135 -28.81 -17.40 -13.65
C GLY A 135 -27.37 -17.34 -13.13
N ALA A 136 -27.00 -18.33 -12.33
CA ALA A 136 -25.66 -18.92 -12.21
C ALA A 136 -24.42 -18.04 -12.44
N LEU A 137 -23.68 -17.77 -11.34
CA LEU A 137 -22.26 -18.13 -11.11
C LEU A 137 -21.68 -17.22 -10.00
N ALA A 138 -22.03 -17.51 -8.76
CA ALA A 138 -21.35 -16.92 -7.61
C ALA A 138 -20.13 -17.78 -7.25
N ALA A 139 -18.97 -17.50 -7.87
CA ALA A 139 -17.69 -17.93 -7.33
C ALA A 139 -17.20 -16.87 -6.34
N ALA A 140 -17.84 -16.80 -5.17
CA ALA A 140 -17.31 -16.06 -4.04
C ALA A 140 -16.19 -16.90 -3.42
N VAL A 141 -14.94 -16.50 -3.63
CA VAL A 141 -13.82 -17.04 -2.87
C VAL A 141 -13.92 -16.50 -1.44
N LYS A 142 -14.72 -17.18 -0.61
CA LYS A 142 -14.63 -17.11 0.84
C LYS A 142 -13.37 -17.88 1.24
N TYR A 143 -12.28 -17.17 1.51
CA TYR A 143 -11.28 -17.71 2.43
C TYR A 143 -11.77 -17.44 3.86
N PRO A 144 -12.11 -18.45 4.66
CA PRO A 144 -12.14 -18.27 6.09
C PRO A 144 -10.69 -18.14 6.56
N LEU A 145 -10.32 -16.97 7.08
CA LEU A 145 -9.15 -16.84 7.96
C LEU A 145 -9.47 -17.63 9.24
N GLU A 146 -9.12 -18.91 9.27
CA GLU A 146 -9.04 -19.65 10.52
C GLU A 146 -7.81 -19.12 11.28
N CYS A 147 -8.06 -18.24 12.26
CA CYS A 147 -7.10 -17.96 13.30
C CYS A 147 -6.85 -19.26 14.07
N VAL A 148 -5.70 -19.90 13.83
CA VAL A 148 -5.24 -21.01 14.65
C VAL A 148 -4.90 -20.46 16.04
N GLU A 149 -5.82 -20.64 16.98
CA GLU A 149 -5.51 -20.54 18.41
C GLU A 149 -4.54 -21.69 18.76
N ALA A 150 -3.34 -21.33 19.23
CA ALA A 150 -2.40 -22.29 19.77
C ALA A 150 -2.99 -22.94 21.05
N PRO A 151 -2.84 -24.25 21.25
CA PRO A 151 -3.43 -24.92 22.39
C PRO A 151 -2.75 -24.50 23.70
N VAL A 152 -3.56 -24.00 24.63
CA VAL A 152 -3.22 -23.82 26.04
C VAL A 152 -3.05 -25.21 26.66
N GLY A 153 -1.79 -25.68 26.72
CA GLY A 153 -1.42 -26.89 27.42
C GLY A 153 -1.43 -26.68 28.93
N GLY A 154 -2.60 -26.77 29.55
CA GLY A 154 -2.76 -27.01 30.98
C GLY A 154 -2.82 -28.51 31.24
N LEU A 155 -1.82 -29.07 31.92
CA LEU A 155 -1.86 -30.42 32.48
C LEU A 155 -1.50 -30.31 33.96
N ASN A 156 -2.52 -30.44 34.81
CA ASN A 156 -2.38 -30.71 36.23
C ASN A 156 -2.93 -32.11 36.56
N HIS A 157 -2.10 -32.86 37.28
CA HIS A 157 -2.37 -33.99 38.18
C HIS A 157 -2.91 -35.32 37.64
N HIS A 158 -2.07 -36.35 37.77
CA HIS A 158 -2.36 -37.45 38.70
C HIS A 158 -1.07 -38.06 39.29
#